data_AF-B8M4G0-F1
#
_entry.id   AF-B8M4G0-F1
#
_cell.length_a   1.000
_cell.length_b   1.000
_cell.length_c   1.000
_cell.angle_alpha   90.00
_cell.angle_beta   90.00
_cell.angle_gamma   90.00
#
_symmetry.space_group_name_H-M   'P 1'
#
loop_
_entity.id
_entity.type
_entity.pdbx_description
1 polymer ?
#
loop_
_entity_poly.entity_id
_entity_poly.type
_entity_poly.pdbx_seq_one_letter_code
_entity_poly.pdbx_strand_id
1 'polypeptide(L)'
;MDWSCVNPVPSELCFRNILTSSGYFQIGYRSLLGDVNVWTPVFRLPSIVKKAEDWVWELIRMEDEKTDYAGLAPVRNPMNFVACYVHDGEGSESVRKHRETIYEYLWMKNEGMLCNGTNGVQVWDTAFITQAVAVAGFANVPKWRHLLANTLEFLDNHQLLENVPDQEKCYHQHRKGAWHYSDKLQGYTVSDNRLHGRGLPSTLQLQEIYGYTKMISADRLKGSVDCLLLMQNETDGFSEYEKVFGGIMISYDHVKCTTASITALSLFSRFYSDYRVEEIKTAKHKAVEYVSRREMEAGTEGGVSASPM
;
A
#
# COMPACT_ATOMS: atom_id res chain seq x y z
N MET A 1 30.71 -17.12 -6.43
CA MET A 1 31.40 -15.87 -6.10
C MET A 1 32.09 -16.06 -4.77
N ASP A 2 33.29 -15.52 -4.60
CA ASP A 2 34.01 -15.59 -3.33
C ASP A 2 33.44 -14.55 -2.35
N TRP A 3 33.09 -14.98 -1.14
CA TRP A 3 32.46 -14.17 -0.10
C TRP A 3 33.46 -13.62 0.93
N SER A 4 34.76 -13.91 0.77
CA SER A 4 35.85 -13.45 1.65
C SER A 4 35.99 -11.92 1.78
N CYS A 5 35.33 -11.15 0.89
CA CYS A 5 35.36 -9.68 0.85
C CYS A 5 34.25 -8.99 1.68
N VAL A 6 33.29 -9.73 2.24
CA VAL A 6 32.21 -9.14 3.05
C VAL A 6 32.69 -8.94 4.47
N ASN A 7 32.87 -7.68 4.88
CA ASN A 7 33.23 -7.34 6.27
C ASN A 7 32.26 -7.99 7.25
N PRO A 8 32.73 -8.72 8.29
CA PRO A 8 31.88 -9.22 9.34
C PRO A 8 31.36 -8.04 10.16
N VAL A 9 30.12 -7.64 9.92
CA VAL A 9 29.44 -6.59 10.70
C VAL A 9 29.20 -7.12 12.11
N PRO A 10 29.75 -6.51 13.17
CA PRO A 10 29.42 -6.90 14.53
C PRO A 10 27.93 -6.58 14.78
N SER A 11 27.16 -7.58 15.18
CA SER A 11 25.69 -7.49 15.34
C SER A 11 25.22 -6.38 16.29
N GLU A 12 26.08 -5.95 17.22
CA GLU A 12 25.79 -4.86 18.16
C GLU A 12 25.96 -3.43 17.58
N LEU A 13 26.68 -3.27 16.47
CA LEU A 13 27.09 -1.95 15.97
C LEU A 13 26.10 -1.31 14.99
N CYS A 14 25.37 -2.09 14.20
CA CYS A 14 24.43 -1.55 13.20
C CYS A 14 23.19 -0.88 13.83
N PHE A 15 22.63 -1.43 14.90
CA PHE A 15 21.45 -0.87 15.56
C PHE A 15 21.72 0.44 16.33
N ARG A 16 22.97 0.67 16.76
CA ARG A 16 23.32 1.85 17.58
C ARG A 16 23.55 3.13 16.78
N ASN A 17 23.95 3.03 15.51
CA ASN A 17 24.40 4.18 14.71
C ASN A 17 23.39 4.68 13.66
N ILE A 18 22.34 3.91 13.33
CA ILE A 18 21.30 4.35 12.38
C ILE A 18 20.31 5.32 13.05
N LEU A 19 20.10 5.21 14.37
CA LEU A 19 19.09 5.97 15.13
C LEU A 19 19.61 7.27 15.77
N THR A 20 20.91 7.57 15.65
CA THR A 20 21.55 8.71 16.33
C THR A 20 21.76 9.95 15.45
N SER A 21 21.45 9.87 14.15
CA SER A 21 21.75 10.91 13.15
C SER A 21 20.65 11.97 12.93
N SER A 22 19.43 11.75 13.47
CA SER A 22 18.31 12.69 13.33
C SER A 22 17.88 13.27 14.69
N GLY A 23 18.05 14.58 14.88
CA GLY A 23 17.87 15.26 16.17
C GLY A 23 16.47 15.16 16.79
N TYR A 24 15.45 14.78 16.01
CA TYR A 24 14.08 14.55 16.50
C TYR A 24 13.95 13.28 17.37
N PHE A 25 14.84 12.29 17.24
CA PHE A 25 14.75 11.03 18.01
C PHE A 25 15.15 11.15 19.50
N GLN A 26 15.92 12.18 19.88
CA GLN A 26 16.52 12.24 21.23
C GLN A 26 15.54 12.49 22.38
N ILE A 27 14.39 13.13 22.12
CA ILE A 27 13.48 13.57 23.20
C ILE A 27 12.60 12.42 23.70
N GLY A 28 12.14 11.52 22.81
CA GLY A 28 11.36 10.34 23.19
C GLY A 28 12.19 9.17 23.73
N TYR A 29 13.44 9.02 23.29
CA TYR A 29 14.27 7.85 23.66
C TYR A 29 14.67 7.81 25.15
N ARG A 30 14.76 8.96 25.83
CA ARG A 30 15.21 9.01 27.23
C ARG A 30 14.21 8.46 28.25
N SER A 31 12.89 8.52 28.01
CA SER A 31 11.92 7.84 28.87
C SER A 31 11.87 6.34 28.57
N LEU A 32 11.78 5.97 27.29
CA LEU A 32 11.75 4.58 26.83
C LEU A 32 12.98 3.78 27.29
N LEU A 33 14.17 4.37 27.34
CA LEU A 33 15.36 3.71 27.89
C LEU A 33 15.27 3.44 29.40
N GLY A 34 14.50 4.23 30.15
CA GLY A 34 14.19 3.92 31.56
C GLY A 34 13.30 2.68 31.67
N ASP A 35 12.22 2.65 30.88
CA ASP A 35 11.25 1.56 30.89
C ASP A 35 11.85 0.25 30.36
N VAL A 36 12.62 0.28 29.26
CA VAL A 36 13.27 -0.92 28.69
C VAL A 36 14.29 -1.53 29.65
N ASN A 37 15.06 -0.71 30.38
CA ASN A 37 16.03 -1.20 31.37
C ASN A 37 15.39 -1.85 32.60
N VAL A 38 14.11 -1.58 32.89
CA VAL A 38 13.33 -2.28 33.94
C VAL A 38 12.56 -3.46 33.35
N TRP A 39 11.96 -3.30 32.18
CA TRP A 39 11.14 -4.31 31.52
C TRP A 39 11.95 -5.54 31.10
N THR A 40 13.13 -5.35 30.50
CA THR A 40 13.98 -6.45 30.02
C THR A 40 14.44 -7.40 31.13
N PRO A 41 14.91 -6.96 32.32
CA PRO A 41 15.26 -7.87 33.40
C PRO A 41 14.07 -8.40 34.23
N VAL A 42 12.94 -7.68 34.32
CA VAL A 42 11.83 -8.04 35.24
C VAL A 42 10.66 -8.74 34.55
N PHE A 43 10.30 -8.34 33.32
CA PHE A 43 9.08 -8.77 32.65
C PHE A 43 9.31 -9.60 31.36
N ARG A 44 10.55 -9.65 30.84
CA ARG A 44 10.94 -10.51 29.71
C ARG A 44 11.10 -11.98 30.12
N LEU A 45 10.03 -12.57 30.65
CA LEU A 45 10.00 -14.00 31.01
C LEU A 45 10.20 -14.87 29.75
N PRO A 46 11.00 -15.95 29.79
CA PRO A 46 11.27 -16.78 28.61
C PRO A 46 10.02 -17.35 27.92
N SER A 47 8.95 -17.60 28.69
CA SER A 47 7.65 -18.03 28.16
C SER A 47 6.92 -16.94 27.36
N ILE A 48 7.06 -15.67 27.75
CA ILE A 48 6.50 -14.52 27.02
C ILE A 48 7.33 -14.27 25.76
N VAL A 49 8.66 -14.35 25.86
CA VAL A 49 9.57 -14.25 24.71
C VAL A 49 9.23 -15.28 23.66
N LYS A 50 9.19 -16.57 24.04
CA LYS A 50 8.85 -17.64 23.10
C LYS A 50 7.48 -17.43 22.46
N LYS A 51 6.45 -17.09 23.25
CA LYS A 51 5.10 -16.84 22.71
C LYS A 51 5.08 -15.65 21.73
N ALA A 52 5.90 -14.63 21.95
CA ALA A 52 6.03 -13.51 21.03
C ALA A 52 6.80 -13.89 19.75
N GLU A 53 7.88 -14.68 19.88
CA GLU A 53 8.66 -15.21 18.74
C GLU A 53 7.79 -16.15 17.87
N ASP A 54 7.07 -17.10 18.48
CA ASP A 54 6.13 -17.99 17.80
C ASP A 54 5.04 -17.19 17.03
N TRP A 55 4.56 -16.07 17.59
CA TRP A 55 3.56 -15.21 16.94
C TRP A 55 4.13 -14.32 15.82
N VAL A 56 5.33 -13.75 16.02
CA VAL A 56 6.02 -12.97 14.99
C VAL A 56 6.39 -13.86 13.80
N TRP A 57 6.82 -15.10 14.06
CA TRP A 57 7.07 -16.08 13.01
C TRP A 57 5.81 -16.41 12.20
N GLU A 58 4.68 -16.63 12.87
CA GLU A 58 3.39 -16.87 12.21
C GLU A 58 2.95 -15.65 11.36
N LEU A 59 3.20 -14.42 11.82
CA LEU A 59 2.96 -13.20 11.04
C LEU A 59 3.86 -13.10 9.80
N ILE A 60 5.15 -13.48 9.90
CA ILE A 60 6.08 -13.54 8.77
C ILE A 60 5.61 -14.59 7.76
N ARG A 61 5.26 -15.80 8.22
CA ARG A 61 4.75 -16.87 7.35
C ARG A 61 3.49 -16.44 6.59
N MET A 62 2.52 -15.82 7.28
CA MET A 62 1.30 -15.28 6.65
C MET A 62 1.57 -14.06 5.74
N GLU A 63 2.67 -13.34 5.92
CA GLU A 63 3.13 -12.27 5.01
C GLU A 63 3.73 -12.83 3.73
N ASP A 64 4.60 -13.82 3.87
CA ASP A 64 5.34 -14.40 2.77
C ASP A 64 4.43 -15.25 1.88
N GLU A 65 3.54 -16.07 2.46
CA GLU A 65 2.59 -16.91 1.70
C GLU A 65 1.63 -16.09 0.82
N LYS A 66 1.18 -14.91 1.27
CA LYS A 66 0.21 -14.08 0.52
C LYS A 66 0.83 -13.13 -0.50
N THR A 67 2.14 -12.87 -0.40
CA THR A 67 2.90 -11.99 -1.31
C THR A 67 3.85 -12.77 -2.22
N ASP A 68 3.74 -14.10 -2.22
CA ASP A 68 4.70 -15.05 -2.80
C ASP A 68 6.16 -14.69 -2.47
N TYR A 69 6.42 -14.36 -1.21
CA TYR A 69 7.73 -13.98 -0.67
C TYR A 69 8.28 -12.67 -1.26
N ALA A 70 7.47 -11.86 -1.96
CA ALA A 70 7.88 -10.51 -2.36
C ALA A 70 7.83 -9.54 -1.17
N GLY A 71 6.79 -9.62 -0.33
CA GLY A 71 6.50 -8.65 0.73
C GLY A 71 5.97 -7.32 0.21
N LEU A 72 5.56 -6.43 1.12
CA LEU A 72 5.05 -5.10 0.76
C LEU A 72 6.08 -4.19 0.06
N ALA A 73 7.35 -4.26 0.48
CA ALA A 73 8.34 -3.20 0.27
C ALA A 73 9.78 -3.75 0.34
N PRO A 74 10.78 -3.08 -0.27
CA PRO A 74 12.19 -3.51 -0.32
C PRO A 74 12.88 -3.59 1.06
N VAL A 75 12.26 -3.08 2.12
CA VAL A 75 12.72 -3.23 3.51
C VAL A 75 12.16 -4.50 4.15
N ARG A 76 10.95 -4.92 3.75
CA ARG A 76 10.29 -6.10 4.33
C ARG A 76 10.86 -7.40 3.76
N ASN A 77 11.06 -7.46 2.44
CA ASN A 77 11.63 -8.63 1.76
C ASN A 77 12.94 -9.11 2.41
N PRO A 78 14.00 -8.27 2.59
CA PRO A 78 15.27 -8.75 3.11
C PRO A 78 15.23 -9.06 4.61
N MET A 79 14.30 -8.44 5.36
CA MET A 79 14.13 -8.72 6.80
C MET A 79 13.43 -10.07 7.02
N ASN A 80 12.35 -10.34 6.27
CA ASN A 80 11.69 -11.66 6.27
C ASN A 80 12.65 -12.74 5.74
N PHE A 81 13.40 -12.45 4.67
CA PHE A 81 14.43 -13.34 4.15
C PHE A 81 15.46 -13.76 5.20
N VAL A 82 15.98 -12.83 5.99
CA VAL A 82 16.91 -13.14 7.10
C VAL A 82 16.22 -13.98 8.18
N ALA A 83 14.95 -13.70 8.51
CA ALA A 83 14.20 -14.51 9.46
C ALA A 83 14.01 -15.96 8.96
N CYS A 84 13.58 -16.16 7.71
CA CYS A 84 13.46 -17.47 7.08
C CYS A 84 14.81 -18.19 6.99
N TYR A 85 15.90 -17.48 6.69
CA TYR A 85 17.24 -18.06 6.66
C TYR A 85 17.69 -18.59 8.03
N VAL A 86 17.36 -17.88 9.11
CA VAL A 86 17.70 -18.30 10.49
C VAL A 86 16.77 -19.40 11.00
N HIS A 87 15.48 -19.36 10.66
CA HIS A 87 14.47 -20.29 11.16
C HIS A 87 14.38 -21.59 10.33
N ASP A 88 14.22 -21.48 9.01
CA ASP A 88 14.01 -22.63 8.10
C ASP A 88 15.32 -23.17 7.51
N GLY A 89 16.40 -22.37 7.54
CA GLY A 89 17.72 -22.72 7.03
C GLY A 89 17.89 -22.48 5.52
N GLU A 90 19.15 -22.49 5.07
CA GLU A 90 19.54 -22.10 3.69
C GLU A 90 18.87 -22.93 2.58
N GLY A 91 18.59 -24.21 2.83
CA GLY A 91 17.98 -25.12 1.85
C GLY A 91 16.46 -25.05 1.74
N SER A 92 15.80 -24.15 2.48
CA SER A 92 14.34 -24.03 2.51
C SER A 92 13.75 -23.39 1.26
N GLU A 93 12.48 -23.70 0.99
CA GLU A 93 11.75 -23.05 -0.11
C GLU A 93 11.55 -21.55 0.15
N SER A 94 11.32 -21.15 1.41
CA SER A 94 11.18 -19.75 1.82
C SER A 94 12.43 -18.93 1.50
N VAL A 95 13.63 -19.45 1.84
CA VAL A 95 14.92 -18.86 1.46
C VAL A 95 15.09 -18.79 -0.05
N ARG A 96 14.72 -19.84 -0.79
CA ARG A 96 14.83 -19.84 -2.26
C ARG A 96 13.95 -18.76 -2.90
N LYS A 97 12.67 -18.69 -2.51
CA LYS A 97 11.71 -17.72 -3.06
C LYS A 97 12.09 -16.27 -2.75
N HIS A 98 12.47 -15.96 -1.51
CA HIS A 98 12.97 -14.62 -1.16
C HIS A 98 14.19 -14.19 -2.01
N ARG A 99 15.12 -15.11 -2.32
CA ARG A 99 16.24 -14.81 -3.22
C ARG A 99 15.82 -14.55 -4.67
N GLU A 100 14.70 -15.12 -5.11
CA GLU A 100 14.14 -14.90 -6.45
C GLU A 100 13.36 -13.57 -6.50
N THR A 101 12.56 -13.26 -5.48
CA THR A 101 11.72 -12.04 -5.45
C THR A 101 12.48 -10.76 -5.11
N ILE A 102 13.64 -10.82 -4.45
CA ILE A 102 14.44 -9.62 -4.14
C ILE A 102 14.86 -8.85 -5.40
N TYR A 103 14.94 -9.53 -6.56
CA TYR A 103 15.24 -8.93 -7.85
C TYR A 103 14.13 -8.03 -8.39
N GLU A 104 12.86 -8.22 -7.99
CA GLU A 104 11.72 -7.38 -8.41
C GLU A 104 11.85 -5.92 -7.94
N TYR A 105 12.64 -5.68 -6.89
CA TYR A 105 12.95 -4.33 -6.41
C TYR A 105 14.14 -3.68 -7.13
N LEU A 106 14.91 -4.42 -7.93
CA LEU A 106 16.14 -3.91 -8.55
C LEU A 106 15.88 -3.39 -9.97
N TRP A 107 16.23 -2.13 -10.21
CA TRP A 107 16.04 -1.46 -11.49
C TRP A 107 17.35 -0.92 -12.05
N MET A 108 17.61 -1.21 -13.33
CA MET A 108 18.77 -0.71 -14.05
C MET A 108 18.47 0.68 -14.66
N LYS A 109 19.21 1.69 -14.21
CA LYS A 109 19.29 3.00 -14.87
C LYS A 109 20.64 3.19 -15.57
N ASN A 110 20.76 4.29 -16.31
CA ASN A 110 22.02 4.80 -16.86
C ASN A 110 23.10 5.06 -15.79
N GLU A 111 22.70 5.40 -14.56
CA GLU A 111 23.59 5.63 -13.42
C GLU A 111 23.99 4.34 -12.67
N GLY A 112 23.37 3.19 -12.99
CA GLY A 112 23.64 1.90 -12.36
C GLY A 112 22.38 1.17 -11.89
N MET A 113 22.56 0.11 -11.11
CA MET A 113 21.48 -0.65 -10.48
C MET A 113 21.05 0.03 -9.19
N LEU A 114 19.74 0.23 -9.02
CA LEU A 114 19.15 0.88 -7.84
C LEU A 114 17.97 0.06 -7.31
N CYS A 115 17.66 0.25 -6.03
CA CYS A 115 16.50 -0.38 -5.40
C CYS A 115 15.30 0.57 -5.42
N ASN A 116 14.18 0.10 -5.95
CA ASN A 116 12.89 0.80 -5.98
C ASN A 116 12.22 0.76 -4.60
N GLY A 117 11.39 1.77 -4.28
CA GLY A 117 10.62 1.83 -3.03
C GLY A 117 9.47 0.81 -2.91
N THR A 118 9.10 0.18 -4.02
CA THR A 118 8.14 -0.92 -4.20
C THR A 118 8.66 -1.77 -5.38
N ASN A 119 8.06 -2.92 -5.67
CA ASN A 119 8.36 -3.70 -6.88
C ASN A 119 7.78 -3.06 -8.18
N GLY A 120 7.86 -1.73 -8.27
CA GLY A 120 7.35 -0.90 -9.36
C GLY A 120 6.14 -0.04 -9.00
N VAL A 121 5.62 0.65 -10.01
CA VAL A 121 4.49 1.61 -9.93
C VAL A 121 3.46 1.36 -11.05
N GLN A 122 3.39 0.11 -11.53
CA GLN A 122 2.83 -0.26 -12.83
C GLN A 122 1.34 0.10 -12.96
N VAL A 123 0.51 -0.29 -12.00
CA VAL A 123 -0.94 0.05 -12.02
C VAL A 123 -1.16 1.53 -11.69
N TRP A 124 -0.36 2.13 -10.81
CA TRP A 124 -0.42 3.55 -10.50
C TRP A 124 -0.25 4.43 -11.74
N ASP A 125 0.88 4.28 -12.44
CA ASP A 125 1.19 5.06 -13.64
C ASP A 125 0.19 4.76 -14.76
N THR A 126 -0.18 3.50 -14.96
CA THR A 126 -1.14 3.11 -15.99
C THR A 126 -2.51 3.76 -15.77
N ALA A 127 -3.03 3.75 -14.53
CA ALA A 127 -4.30 4.41 -14.22
C ALA A 127 -4.20 5.94 -14.32
N PHE A 128 -3.07 6.55 -13.93
CA PHE A 128 -2.87 7.99 -14.04
C PHE A 128 -2.77 8.46 -15.50
N ILE A 129 -2.00 7.76 -16.33
CA ILE A 129 -1.86 8.00 -17.76
C ILE A 129 -3.21 7.83 -18.48
N THR A 130 -4.01 6.81 -18.12
CA THR A 130 -5.35 6.61 -18.70
C THR A 130 -6.23 7.83 -18.54
N GLN A 131 -6.29 8.38 -17.32
CA GLN A 131 -7.05 9.60 -17.03
C GLN A 131 -6.47 10.84 -17.74
N ALA A 132 -5.15 10.97 -17.83
CA ALA A 132 -4.53 12.06 -18.57
C ALA A 132 -4.88 12.00 -20.08
N VAL A 133 -4.83 10.82 -20.69
CA VAL A 133 -5.20 10.58 -22.10
C VAL A 133 -6.70 10.81 -22.35
N ALA A 134 -7.56 10.46 -21.39
CA ALA A 134 -8.99 10.77 -21.42
C ALA A 134 -9.26 12.28 -21.36
N VAL A 135 -8.71 12.98 -20.36
CA VAL A 135 -8.90 14.43 -20.16
C VAL A 135 -8.30 15.25 -21.32
N ALA A 136 -7.19 14.81 -21.90
CA ALA A 136 -6.61 15.42 -23.11
C ALA A 136 -7.41 15.15 -24.40
N GLY A 137 -8.53 14.42 -24.35
CA GLY A 137 -9.37 14.10 -25.50
C GLY A 137 -8.80 13.03 -26.44
N PHE A 138 -7.63 12.48 -26.13
CA PHE A 138 -6.95 11.49 -26.98
C PHE A 138 -7.62 10.11 -26.97
N ALA A 139 -8.47 9.80 -25.99
CA ALA A 139 -9.17 8.51 -25.90
C ALA A 139 -10.15 8.21 -27.06
N ASN A 140 -10.59 9.24 -27.79
CA ASN A 140 -11.40 9.13 -29.01
C ASN A 140 -10.57 9.01 -30.30
N VAL A 141 -9.25 9.24 -30.25
CA VAL A 141 -8.41 9.25 -31.46
C VAL A 141 -8.08 7.80 -31.85
N PRO A 142 -8.40 7.34 -33.08
CA PRO A 142 -8.22 5.94 -33.48
C PRO A 142 -6.80 5.40 -33.29
N LYS A 143 -5.78 6.26 -33.46
CA LYS A 143 -4.36 5.94 -33.21
C LYS A 143 -4.10 5.34 -31.83
N TRP A 144 -4.79 5.82 -30.80
CA TRP A 144 -4.56 5.40 -29.41
C TRP A 144 -5.53 4.32 -28.93
N ARG A 145 -6.51 3.91 -29.76
CA ARG A 145 -7.54 2.94 -29.37
C ARG A 145 -6.96 1.56 -29.02
N HIS A 146 -5.93 1.10 -29.73
CA HIS A 146 -5.25 -0.15 -29.39
C HIS A 146 -4.49 -0.05 -28.06
N LEU A 147 -3.77 1.06 -27.83
CA LEU A 147 -3.07 1.29 -26.57
C LEU A 147 -4.04 1.24 -25.38
N LEU A 148 -5.17 1.94 -25.48
CA LEU A 148 -6.17 2.01 -24.41
C LEU A 148 -6.96 0.71 -24.22
N ALA A 149 -7.12 -0.10 -25.25
CA ALA A 149 -7.66 -1.46 -25.11
C ALA A 149 -6.73 -2.34 -24.27
N ASN A 150 -5.43 -2.33 -24.59
CA ASN A 150 -4.41 -3.06 -23.81
C ASN A 150 -4.28 -2.50 -22.39
N THR A 151 -4.48 -1.19 -22.19
CA THR A 151 -4.54 -0.59 -20.85
C THR A 151 -5.75 -1.07 -20.05
N LEU A 152 -6.92 -1.24 -20.67
CA LEU A 152 -8.09 -1.80 -20.00
C LEU A 152 -7.86 -3.27 -19.63
N GLU A 153 -7.29 -4.05 -20.54
CA GLU A 153 -6.88 -5.44 -20.29
C GLU A 153 -5.85 -5.54 -19.16
N PHE A 154 -4.87 -4.63 -19.11
CA PHE A 154 -3.92 -4.55 -18.02
C PHE A 154 -4.61 -4.27 -16.68
N LEU A 155 -5.53 -3.30 -16.62
CA LEU A 155 -6.29 -2.98 -15.40
C LEU A 155 -7.22 -4.13 -14.99
N ASP A 156 -7.82 -4.84 -15.94
CA ASP A 156 -8.63 -6.04 -15.68
C ASP A 156 -7.78 -7.16 -15.06
N ASN A 157 -6.63 -7.44 -15.68
CA ASN A 157 -5.66 -8.44 -15.24
C ASN A 157 -5.00 -8.11 -13.89
N HIS A 158 -5.06 -6.87 -13.41
CA HIS A 158 -4.49 -6.42 -12.12
C HIS A 158 -5.55 -6.09 -11.04
N GLN A 159 -6.83 -6.40 -11.28
CA GLN A 159 -7.80 -6.35 -10.18
C GLN A 159 -7.64 -7.57 -9.27
N LEU A 160 -7.69 -7.33 -7.95
CA LEU A 160 -7.69 -8.35 -6.91
C LEU A 160 -9.11 -8.94 -6.78
N LEU A 161 -9.25 -10.24 -7.04
CA LEU A 161 -10.55 -10.93 -7.08
C LEU A 161 -10.93 -11.59 -5.75
N GLU A 162 -9.96 -11.71 -4.84
CA GLU A 162 -10.03 -12.55 -3.64
C GLU A 162 -9.36 -11.86 -2.44
N ASN A 163 -9.91 -12.09 -1.24
CA ASN A 163 -9.32 -11.62 0.01
C ASN A 163 -8.12 -12.49 0.44
N VAL A 164 -7.38 -12.04 1.45
CA VAL A 164 -6.32 -12.87 2.06
C VAL A 164 -6.99 -13.96 2.93
N PRO A 165 -6.50 -15.22 2.93
CA PRO A 165 -6.85 -16.19 3.96
C PRO A 165 -6.53 -15.64 5.36
N ASP A 166 -7.37 -15.93 6.35
CA ASP A 166 -7.20 -15.44 7.74
C ASP A 166 -6.95 -13.92 7.85
N GLN A 167 -7.62 -13.12 7.01
CA GLN A 167 -7.43 -11.67 6.86
C GLN A 167 -7.44 -10.91 8.21
N GLU A 168 -8.36 -11.27 9.12
CA GLU A 168 -8.48 -10.64 10.45
C GLU A 168 -7.30 -10.99 11.38
N LYS A 169 -6.75 -12.19 11.26
CA LYS A 169 -5.64 -12.71 12.08
C LYS A 169 -4.30 -12.08 11.69
N CYS A 170 -4.11 -11.80 10.40
CA CYS A 170 -2.91 -11.17 9.88
C CYS A 170 -2.98 -9.63 9.80
N TYR A 171 -4.07 -9.03 10.32
CA TYR A 171 -4.34 -7.58 10.29
C TYR A 171 -4.22 -7.03 8.86
N HIS A 172 -5.10 -7.52 7.98
CA HIS A 172 -5.22 -7.08 6.61
C HIS A 172 -6.59 -6.46 6.33
N GLN A 173 -6.59 -5.40 5.51
CA GLN A 173 -7.79 -4.77 4.99
C GLN A 173 -8.47 -5.65 3.94
N HIS A 174 -9.79 -5.47 3.80
CA HIS A 174 -10.56 -6.10 2.72
C HIS A 174 -10.00 -5.68 1.37
N ARG A 175 -9.76 -6.65 0.47
CA ARG A 175 -9.09 -6.42 -0.83
C ARG A 175 -9.83 -6.94 -2.06
N LYS A 176 -11.00 -7.54 -1.91
CA LYS A 176 -11.78 -8.04 -3.04
C LYS A 176 -12.36 -6.87 -3.85
N GLY A 177 -12.13 -6.89 -5.16
CA GLY A 177 -12.51 -5.82 -6.08
C GLY A 177 -11.48 -4.68 -6.17
N ALA A 178 -10.35 -4.80 -5.50
CA ALA A 178 -9.36 -3.75 -5.39
C ALA A 178 -8.32 -3.71 -6.52
N TRP A 179 -7.50 -2.66 -6.52
CA TRP A 179 -6.22 -2.61 -7.22
C TRP A 179 -5.06 -2.39 -6.23
N HIS A 180 -3.87 -2.88 -6.60
CA HIS A 180 -2.61 -2.78 -5.85
C HIS A 180 -1.64 -1.78 -6.52
N TYR A 181 -0.69 -1.20 -5.79
CA TYR A 181 0.13 -0.10 -6.31
C TYR A 181 1.04 -0.50 -7.49
N SER A 182 1.69 -1.67 -7.37
CA SER A 182 2.60 -2.24 -8.36
C SER A 182 1.93 -3.36 -9.18
N ASP A 183 2.00 -4.59 -8.69
CA ASP A 183 1.56 -5.82 -9.34
C ASP A 183 0.78 -6.76 -8.37
N LYS A 184 0.29 -7.89 -8.91
CA LYS A 184 -0.46 -8.88 -8.13
C LYS A 184 0.37 -9.62 -7.08
N LEU A 185 1.70 -9.64 -7.20
CA LEU A 185 2.60 -10.29 -6.23
C LEU A 185 2.69 -9.46 -4.95
N GLN A 186 2.79 -8.13 -5.07
CA GLN A 186 2.65 -7.25 -3.91
C GLN A 186 1.32 -7.53 -3.21
N GLY A 187 0.23 -7.69 -3.98
CA GLY A 187 -1.07 -8.22 -3.51
C GLY A 187 -1.79 -7.37 -2.46
N TYR A 188 -1.16 -6.28 -2.02
CA TYR A 188 -1.61 -5.36 -1.01
C TYR A 188 -2.60 -4.38 -1.61
N THR A 189 -3.77 -4.29 -0.99
CA THR A 189 -4.50 -3.03 -1.00
C THR A 189 -3.74 -2.01 -0.19
N VAL A 190 -2.89 -1.27 -0.89
CA VAL A 190 -2.55 0.09 -0.47
C VAL A 190 -3.89 0.80 -0.34
N SER A 191 -4.26 1.19 0.89
CA SER A 191 -5.54 1.85 1.15
C SER A 191 -5.55 3.28 0.63
N ASP A 192 -4.49 3.71 -0.06
CA ASP A 192 -4.48 4.89 -0.90
C ASP A 192 -5.62 4.79 -1.90
N ASN A 193 -6.73 5.41 -1.50
CA ASN A 193 -7.92 5.56 -2.31
C ASN A 193 -7.69 6.40 -3.55
N ARG A 194 -6.49 6.95 -3.76
CA ARG A 194 -6.07 7.39 -5.08
C ARG A 194 -5.93 6.24 -6.05
N LEU A 195 -5.53 5.02 -5.66
CA LEU A 195 -5.44 3.94 -6.62
C LEU A 195 -6.79 3.29 -6.90
N HIS A 196 -7.57 2.94 -5.87
CA HIS A 196 -8.99 2.57 -6.06
C HIS A 196 -9.72 3.66 -6.84
N GLY A 197 -9.53 4.91 -6.42
CA GLY A 197 -10.07 6.10 -7.06
C GLY A 197 -9.31 6.59 -8.29
N ARG A 198 -8.46 5.76 -8.90
CA ARG A 198 -7.92 5.96 -10.25
C ARG A 198 -8.19 4.76 -11.15
N GLY A 199 -8.04 3.53 -10.65
CA GLY A 199 -8.42 2.30 -11.36
C GLY A 199 -9.92 2.28 -11.68
N LEU A 200 -10.78 2.55 -10.68
CA LEU A 200 -12.23 2.63 -10.91
C LEU A 200 -12.60 3.76 -11.90
N PRO A 201 -12.12 5.00 -11.77
CA PRO A 201 -12.35 6.02 -12.79
C PRO A 201 -11.78 5.73 -14.17
N SER A 202 -10.59 5.14 -14.28
CA SER A 202 -9.98 4.81 -15.57
C SER A 202 -10.81 3.77 -16.32
N THR A 203 -11.25 2.73 -15.61
CA THR A 203 -12.07 1.66 -16.17
C THR A 203 -13.48 2.16 -16.52
N LEU A 204 -14.11 2.99 -15.67
CA LEU A 204 -15.38 3.66 -15.98
C LEU A 204 -15.28 4.62 -17.19
N GLN A 205 -14.20 5.39 -17.29
CA GLN A 205 -13.97 6.28 -18.44
C GLN A 205 -13.87 5.47 -19.74
N LEU A 206 -13.03 4.43 -19.77
CA LEU A 206 -12.88 3.61 -20.98
C LEU A 206 -14.18 2.84 -21.33
N GLN A 207 -14.80 2.15 -20.37
CA GLN A 207 -15.97 1.31 -20.65
C GLN A 207 -17.26 2.12 -20.91
N GLU A 208 -17.55 3.14 -20.10
CA GLU A 208 -18.86 3.83 -20.14
C GLU A 208 -18.83 5.17 -20.89
N ILE A 209 -17.70 5.89 -20.96
CA ILE A 209 -17.62 7.17 -21.69
C ILE A 209 -17.16 6.96 -23.13
N TYR A 210 -16.13 6.14 -23.36
CA TYR A 210 -15.52 5.98 -24.68
C TYR A 210 -15.88 4.67 -25.41
N GLY A 211 -16.80 3.88 -24.85
CA GLY A 211 -17.34 2.67 -25.49
C GLY A 211 -16.27 1.65 -25.85
N TYR A 212 -15.32 1.39 -24.95
CA TYR A 212 -14.44 0.23 -25.03
C TYR A 212 -15.17 -1.02 -24.53
N THR A 213 -14.66 -2.20 -24.89
CA THR A 213 -15.23 -3.50 -24.48
C THR A 213 -15.36 -3.57 -22.96
N LYS A 214 -16.53 -3.98 -22.45
CA LYS A 214 -16.75 -4.17 -21.01
C LYS A 214 -16.06 -5.45 -20.52
N MET A 215 -14.78 -5.36 -20.20
CA MET A 215 -13.97 -6.44 -19.65
C MET A 215 -14.27 -6.65 -18.15
N ILE A 216 -14.33 -5.56 -17.39
CA ILE A 216 -14.61 -5.60 -15.95
C ILE A 216 -16.12 -5.50 -15.76
N SER A 217 -16.70 -6.54 -15.14
CA SER A 217 -18.14 -6.64 -14.91
C SER A 217 -18.64 -5.63 -13.87
N ALA A 218 -19.93 -5.27 -13.97
CA ALA A 218 -20.57 -4.35 -13.01
C ALA A 218 -20.40 -4.82 -11.56
N ASP A 219 -20.44 -6.13 -11.29
CA ASP A 219 -20.29 -6.67 -9.94
C ASP A 219 -18.86 -6.59 -9.40
N ARG A 220 -17.85 -6.60 -10.28
CA ARG A 220 -16.45 -6.31 -9.93
C ARG A 220 -16.23 -4.82 -9.64
N LEU A 221 -16.92 -3.93 -10.36
CA LEU A 221 -16.90 -2.48 -10.09
C LEU A 221 -17.62 -2.15 -8.77
N LYS A 222 -18.76 -2.80 -8.49
CA LYS A 222 -19.47 -2.75 -7.21
C LYS A 222 -18.58 -3.21 -6.04
N GLY A 223 -17.87 -4.33 -6.19
CA GLY A 223 -16.89 -4.78 -5.20
C GLY A 223 -15.79 -3.76 -4.89
N SER A 224 -15.30 -3.03 -5.91
CA SER A 224 -14.37 -1.91 -5.69
C SER A 224 -14.99 -0.77 -4.87
N VAL A 225 -16.30 -0.52 -5.00
CA VAL A 225 -17.03 0.49 -4.22
C VAL A 225 -17.29 0.01 -2.79
N ASP A 226 -17.65 -1.26 -2.60
CA ASP A 226 -17.77 -1.87 -1.27
C ASP A 226 -16.45 -1.78 -0.50
N CYS A 227 -15.33 -2.14 -1.14
CA CYS A 227 -13.99 -1.99 -0.59
C CYS A 227 -13.70 -0.53 -0.21
N LEU A 228 -14.04 0.43 -1.08
CA LEU A 228 -13.83 1.85 -0.85
C LEU A 228 -14.65 2.40 0.33
N LEU A 229 -15.92 1.98 0.47
CA LEU A 229 -16.79 2.37 1.58
C LEU A 229 -16.32 1.79 2.92
N LEU A 230 -15.78 0.56 2.92
CA LEU A 230 -15.20 -0.08 4.12
C LEU A 230 -13.91 0.58 4.62
N MET A 231 -13.26 1.42 3.80
CA MET A 231 -12.02 2.14 4.15
C MET A 231 -12.27 3.56 4.68
N GLN A 232 -13.52 4.01 4.84
CA GLN A 232 -13.79 5.33 5.42
C GLN A 232 -13.54 5.33 6.93
N ASN A 233 -12.69 6.24 7.40
CA ASN A 233 -12.38 6.37 8.82
C ASN A 233 -13.46 7.15 9.59
N GLU A 234 -13.50 6.96 10.91
CA GLU A 234 -14.39 7.68 11.84
C GLU A 234 -14.20 9.21 11.80
N THR A 235 -13.01 9.65 11.38
CA THR A 235 -12.63 11.04 11.09
C THR A 235 -13.23 11.60 9.80
N ASP A 236 -14.11 10.84 9.12
CA ASP A 236 -14.81 11.13 7.87
C ASP A 236 -13.93 11.15 6.60
N GLY A 237 -12.60 11.12 6.75
CA GLY A 237 -11.63 11.03 5.66
C GLY A 237 -11.22 9.60 5.31
N PHE A 238 -10.14 9.52 4.53
CA PHE A 238 -9.56 8.26 4.06
C PHE A 238 -8.02 8.29 4.11
N SER A 239 -7.41 7.18 4.54
CA SER A 239 -5.96 7.02 4.77
C SER A 239 -5.20 6.37 3.59
N GLU A 240 -3.88 6.16 3.72
CA GLU A 240 -3.02 5.54 2.67
C GLU A 240 -2.72 4.05 2.90
N TYR A 241 -2.79 3.61 4.15
CA TYR A 241 -2.71 2.23 4.62
C TYR A 241 -3.66 2.09 5.84
N GLU A 242 -3.62 0.93 6.49
CA GLU A 242 -4.36 0.64 7.73
C GLU A 242 -3.85 1.45 8.96
N LYS A 243 -4.65 1.48 10.03
CA LYS A 243 -4.34 2.20 11.28
C LYS A 243 -3.22 1.54 12.14
N VAL A 244 -2.04 2.18 12.30
CA VAL A 244 -1.08 1.92 13.42
C VAL A 244 -0.87 3.18 14.31
N PHE A 245 0.33 3.81 14.50
CA PHE A 245 0.50 5.06 15.33
C PHE A 245 1.69 6.06 15.00
N GLY A 246 1.41 7.25 14.42
CA GLY A 246 2.29 8.40 14.06
C GLY A 246 3.23 8.34 12.83
N GLY A 247 2.85 8.88 11.66
CA GLY A 247 3.73 9.38 10.56
C GLY A 247 4.53 8.36 9.72
N ILE A 248 4.99 7.30 10.35
CA ILE A 248 5.46 6.05 9.74
C ILE A 248 4.60 4.88 10.26
N MET A 249 3.94 5.05 11.41
CA MET A 249 3.00 4.06 11.94
C MET A 249 1.51 4.52 11.76
N ILE A 250 1.14 5.77 12.09
CA ILE A 250 0.00 6.62 11.59
C ILE A 250 -0.21 6.50 10.09
N SER A 251 -1.11 5.63 9.61
CA SER A 251 -1.88 6.04 8.44
C SER A 251 -2.95 7.05 8.85
N TYR A 252 -2.68 8.30 8.49
CA TYR A 252 -3.59 9.43 8.71
C TYR A 252 -4.54 9.57 7.52
N ASP A 253 -5.66 10.25 7.73
CA ASP A 253 -6.51 10.67 6.62
C ASP A 253 -5.82 11.79 5.82
N HIS A 254 -5.68 11.62 4.51
CA HIS A 254 -5.06 12.63 3.65
C HIS A 254 -6.11 13.25 2.70
N VAL A 255 -6.07 14.57 2.55
CA VAL A 255 -6.93 15.33 1.61
C VAL A 255 -6.83 14.75 0.19
N LYS A 256 -5.63 14.38 -0.26
CA LYS A 256 -5.37 13.76 -1.56
C LYS A 256 -6.04 12.38 -1.74
N CYS A 257 -6.16 11.57 -0.68
CA CYS A 257 -6.86 10.28 -0.72
C CYS A 257 -8.37 10.48 -0.69
N THR A 258 -8.82 11.38 0.18
CA THR A 258 -10.24 11.72 0.37
C THR A 258 -10.84 12.29 -0.92
N THR A 259 -10.15 13.24 -1.56
CA THR A 259 -10.56 13.82 -2.85
C THR A 259 -10.64 12.79 -3.98
N ALA A 260 -9.67 11.87 -4.10
CA ALA A 260 -9.74 10.80 -5.10
C ALA A 260 -10.90 9.83 -4.83
N SER A 261 -11.17 9.50 -3.56
CA SER A 261 -12.34 8.72 -3.13
C SER A 261 -13.65 9.38 -3.61
N ILE A 262 -13.80 10.69 -3.35
CA ILE A 262 -14.96 11.49 -3.77
C ILE A 262 -15.10 11.48 -5.29
N THR A 263 -14.01 11.66 -6.05
CA THR A 263 -14.03 11.63 -7.51
C THR A 263 -14.52 10.29 -8.04
N ALA A 264 -14.03 9.19 -7.48
CA ALA A 264 -14.38 7.84 -7.92
C ALA A 264 -15.83 7.46 -7.60
N LEU A 265 -16.27 7.70 -6.36
CA LEU A 265 -17.65 7.53 -5.96
C LEU A 265 -18.60 8.39 -6.81
N SER A 266 -18.21 9.64 -7.11
CA SER A 266 -19.03 10.54 -7.94
C SER A 266 -19.14 10.09 -9.39
N LEU A 267 -18.06 9.56 -9.98
CA LEU A 267 -18.09 9.02 -11.33
C LEU A 267 -18.87 7.71 -11.40
N PHE A 268 -18.73 6.84 -10.39
CA PHE A 268 -19.48 5.59 -10.29
C PHE A 268 -21.00 5.85 -10.19
N SER A 269 -21.45 6.71 -9.27
CA SER A 269 -22.88 7.04 -9.09
C SER A 269 -23.54 7.65 -10.33
N ARG A 270 -22.77 8.17 -11.30
CA ARG A 270 -23.30 8.68 -12.57
C ARG A 270 -23.72 7.56 -13.52
N PHE A 271 -23.09 6.38 -13.45
CA PHE A 271 -23.39 5.23 -14.31
C PHE A 271 -24.19 4.13 -13.59
N TYR A 272 -24.01 4.01 -12.28
CA TYR A 272 -24.68 3.04 -11.40
C TYR A 272 -25.45 3.78 -10.31
N SER A 273 -26.54 4.43 -10.70
CA SER A 273 -27.35 5.29 -9.83
C SER A 273 -28.31 4.53 -8.91
N ASP A 274 -28.34 3.20 -8.99
CA ASP A 274 -29.19 2.27 -8.23
C ASP A 274 -28.45 1.63 -7.04
N TYR A 275 -27.12 1.61 -7.05
CA TYR A 275 -26.31 0.85 -6.11
C TYR A 275 -25.85 1.68 -4.89
N ARG A 276 -26.19 1.21 -3.68
CA ARG A 276 -25.80 1.78 -2.36
C ARG A 276 -25.90 3.32 -2.28
N VAL A 277 -26.93 3.89 -2.89
CA VAL A 277 -27.06 5.34 -3.18
C VAL A 277 -26.88 6.22 -1.93
N GLU A 278 -27.63 5.95 -0.86
CA GLU A 278 -27.57 6.77 0.35
C GLU A 278 -26.25 6.60 1.12
N GLU A 279 -25.63 5.43 1.06
CA GLU A 279 -24.32 5.19 1.68
C GLU A 279 -23.21 5.94 0.95
N ILE A 280 -23.19 5.87 -0.39
CA ILE A 280 -22.23 6.62 -1.23
C ILE A 280 -22.41 8.13 -1.05
N LYS A 281 -23.66 8.60 -0.99
CA LYS A 281 -24.00 10.00 -0.75
C LYS A 281 -23.55 10.47 0.63
N THR A 282 -23.77 9.67 1.67
CA THR A 282 -23.32 9.94 3.05
C THR A 282 -21.80 9.96 3.14
N ALA A 283 -21.12 8.95 2.58
CA ALA A 283 -19.67 8.87 2.54
C ALA A 283 -19.04 10.08 1.83
N LYS A 284 -19.61 10.50 0.70
CA LYS A 284 -19.19 11.71 -0.03
C LYS A 284 -19.40 12.99 0.78
N HIS A 285 -20.53 13.15 1.48
CA HIS A 285 -20.79 14.33 2.30
C HIS A 285 -19.73 14.49 3.39
N LYS A 286 -19.57 13.44 4.19
CA LYS A 286 -18.53 13.27 5.21
C LYS A 286 -17.13 13.60 4.69
N ALA A 287 -16.78 13.04 3.54
CA ALA A 287 -15.47 13.25 2.91
C ALA A 287 -15.26 14.72 2.47
N VAL A 288 -16.29 15.41 1.97
CA VAL A 288 -16.24 16.84 1.63
C VAL A 288 -16.11 17.71 2.88
N GLU A 289 -16.81 17.36 3.96
CA GLU A 289 -16.67 18.03 5.27
C GLU A 289 -15.25 17.85 5.82
N TYR A 290 -14.67 16.65 5.72
CA TYR A 290 -13.27 16.40 6.11
C TYR A 290 -12.29 17.32 5.37
N VAL A 291 -12.39 17.37 4.03
CA VAL A 291 -11.53 18.25 3.22
C VAL A 291 -11.74 19.72 3.60
N SER A 292 -12.99 20.16 3.78
CA SER A 292 -13.31 21.54 4.16
C SER A 292 -12.72 21.91 5.53
N ARG A 293 -12.77 21.01 6.53
CA ARG A 293 -12.13 21.19 7.84
C ARG A 293 -10.61 21.39 7.69
N ARG A 294 -9.94 20.54 6.92
CA ARG A 294 -8.48 20.59 6.71
C ARG A 294 -8.01 21.84 5.99
N GLU A 295 -8.73 22.29 4.96
CA GLU A 295 -8.40 23.53 4.25
C GLU A 295 -8.61 24.76 5.15
N MET A 296 -9.60 24.75 6.05
CA MET A 296 -9.77 25.82 7.04
C MET A 296 -8.63 25.84 8.07
N GLU A 297 -8.25 24.68 8.63
CA GLU A 297 -7.12 24.53 9.55
C GLU A 297 -5.82 25.12 8.94
N ALA A 298 -5.49 24.70 7.72
CA ALA A 298 -4.32 25.19 6.97
C ALA A 298 -4.42 26.66 6.55
N GLY A 299 -5.62 27.22 6.41
CA GLY A 299 -5.84 28.64 6.14
C GLY A 299 -5.63 29.55 7.36
N THR A 300 -5.86 29.03 8.57
CA THR A 300 -5.60 29.74 9.83
C THR A 300 -4.16 29.62 10.33
N GLU A 301 -3.47 28.51 10.05
CA GLU A 301 -2.06 28.31 10.40
C GLU A 301 -1.15 28.72 9.24
N GLY A 302 -0.65 29.97 9.29
CA GLY A 302 0.12 30.58 8.21
C GLY A 302 1.41 29.83 7.82
N GLY A 303 1.33 28.96 6.81
CA GLY A 303 2.38 28.72 5.82
C GLY A 303 3.62 27.92 6.25
N VAL A 304 3.47 26.79 6.95
CA VAL A 304 4.49 25.72 7.08
C VAL A 304 3.74 24.38 7.20
N SER A 305 4.03 23.28 6.50
CA SER A 305 4.98 22.95 5.43
C SER A 305 4.33 21.90 4.51
N ALA A 306 4.86 21.71 3.30
CA ALA A 306 4.59 20.48 2.56
C ALA A 306 5.11 19.28 3.38
N SER A 307 4.28 18.28 3.65
CA SER A 307 4.73 17.00 4.20
C SER A 307 5.83 16.45 3.28
N PRO A 308 7.01 16.08 3.80
CA PRO A 308 8.09 15.56 2.97
C PRO A 308 7.68 14.24 2.31
N MET A 309 8.33 13.94 1.17
CA MET A 309 8.24 12.64 0.49
C MET A 309 8.82 11.51 1.34
#